data_AF-A0A7V8EEM9-F1
#
_entry.id   AF-A0A7V8EEM9-F1
#
_cell.length_a   1.000
_cell.length_b   1.000
_cell.length_c   1.000
_cell.angle_alpha   90.00
_cell.angle_beta   90.00
_cell.angle_gamma   90.00
#
_symmetry.space_group_name_H-M   'P 1'
#
loop_
_entity.id
_entity.type
_entity.pdbx_description
1 polymer ?
#
loop_
_entity_poly.entity_id
_entity_poly.type
_entity_poly.pdbx_seq_one_letter_code
_entity_poly.pdbx_strand_id
1 'polypeptide(L)'
;MHNLDPHAAQFLKKSKDWTITFRFAFWTQLFNTLIFGLYIASPVRAPFELIFGSSPYNLWFSIGVALFLALLAQTAYHRAHGYHALAKQALGEAPDATLKV
;
A
#
# COMPACT_ATOMS: atom_id res chain seq x y z
N MET A 1 -20.58 -20.32 -20.64
CA MET A 1 -20.30 -19.02 -20.00
C MET A 1 -20.58 -19.19 -18.52
N HIS A 2 -19.54 -19.27 -17.69
CA HIS A 2 -19.70 -19.39 -16.24
C HIS A 2 -20.40 -18.12 -15.74
N ASN A 3 -21.62 -18.27 -15.23
CA ASN A 3 -22.24 -17.23 -14.41
C ASN A 3 -21.42 -17.16 -13.11
N LEU A 4 -20.33 -16.38 -13.14
CA LEU A 4 -19.60 -15.99 -11.95
C LEU A 4 -20.63 -15.40 -10.99
N ASP A 5 -20.78 -16.02 -9.82
CA ASP A 5 -21.69 -15.57 -8.78
C ASP A 5 -21.53 -14.05 -8.61
N PRO A 6 -22.60 -13.24 -8.69
CA PRO A 6 -22.50 -11.78 -8.63
C PRO A 6 -21.75 -11.29 -7.38
N HIS A 7 -21.74 -12.08 -6.31
CA HIS A 7 -20.94 -11.80 -5.11
C HIS A 7 -19.44 -12.01 -5.33
N ALA A 8 -19.04 -13.09 -6.01
CA ALA A 8 -17.64 -13.36 -6.34
C ALA A 8 -17.04 -12.27 -7.24
N ALA A 9 -17.80 -11.82 -8.24
CA ALA A 9 -17.38 -10.73 -9.13
C ALA A 9 -17.17 -9.40 -8.38
N GLN A 10 -18.03 -9.09 -7.40
CA GLN A 10 -17.89 -7.91 -6.55
C GLN A 10 -16.66 -7.99 -5.63
N PHE A 11 -16.38 -9.16 -5.05
CA PHE A 11 -15.20 -9.36 -4.20
C PHE A 11 -13.89 -9.28 -4.99
N LEU A 12 -13.83 -9.82 -6.21
CA LEU A 12 -12.68 -9.68 -7.11
C LEU A 12 -12.41 -8.21 -7.47
N LYS A 13 -13.47 -7.45 -7.78
CA LYS A 13 -13.32 -6.01 -8.05
C LYS A 13 -12.74 -5.27 -6.84
N LYS A 14 -13.31 -5.49 -5.65
CA LYS A 14 -12.79 -4.88 -4.41
C LYS A 14 -11.34 -5.29 -4.13
N SER A 15 -11.00 -6.56 -4.32
CA SER A 15 -9.62 -7.05 -4.18
C SER A 15 -8.65 -6.30 -5.11
N LYS A 16 -9.05 -6.11 -6.36
CA LYS A 16 -8.24 -5.37 -7.36
C LYS A 16 -8.06 -3.91 -6.97
N ASP A 17 -9.13 -3.24 -6.55
CA ASP A 17 -9.08 -1.84 -6.11
C ASP A 17 -8.12 -1.67 -4.92
N TRP A 18 -8.23 -2.53 -3.90
CA TRP A 18 -7.32 -2.52 -2.75
C TRP A 18 -5.88 -2.88 -3.10
N THR A 19 -5.67 -3.74 -4.10
CA THR A 19 -4.32 -4.05 -4.62
C THR A 19 -3.70 -2.82 -5.28
N ILE A 20 -4.49 -2.04 -6.03
CA ILE A 20 -4.02 -0.78 -6.63
C ILE A 20 -3.65 0.22 -5.54
N THR A 21 -4.51 0.39 -4.52
CA THR A 21 -4.23 1.25 -3.36
C THR A 21 -2.95 0.82 -2.63
N PHE A 22 -2.75 -0.48 -2.43
CA PHE A 22 -1.53 -1.04 -1.84
C PHE A 22 -0.29 -0.68 -2.67
N ARG A 23 -0.33 -0.92 -3.98
CA ARG A 23 0.79 -0.62 -4.87
C ARG A 23 1.11 0.87 -4.87
N PHE A 24 0.11 1.74 -4.94
CA PHE A 24 0.30 3.18 -4.89
C PHE A 24 0.98 3.59 -3.58
N ALA A 25 0.42 3.19 -2.43
CA ALA A 25 0.99 3.50 -1.13
C ALA A 25 2.41 2.97 -0.96
N PHE A 26 2.68 1.75 -1.43
CA PHE A 26 4.01 1.14 -1.41
C PHE A 26 5.02 1.91 -2.26
N TRP A 27 4.68 2.28 -3.49
CA TRP A 27 5.57 3.04 -4.36
C TRP A 27 5.86 4.44 -3.81
N THR A 28 4.83 5.13 -3.30
CA THR A 28 5.01 6.43 -2.64
C THR A 28 5.91 6.30 -1.41
N GLN A 29 5.74 5.25 -0.61
CA GLN A 29 6.59 4.99 0.55
C GLN A 29 8.04 4.69 0.17
N LEU A 30 8.25 3.87 -0.86
CA LEU A 30 9.58 3.53 -1.36
C LEU A 30 10.30 4.78 -1.87
N PHE A 31 9.61 5.61 -2.66
CA PHE A 31 10.14 6.88 -3.14
C PHE A 31 10.53 7.81 -1.99
N ASN A 32 9.67 7.95 -0.97
CA ASN A 32 9.93 8.79 0.19
C ASN A 32 11.16 8.28 0.98
N THR A 33 11.25 6.96 1.18
CA THR A 33 12.39 6.31 1.85
C THR A 33 13.70 6.53 1.08
N LEU A 34 13.67 6.41 -0.25
CA LEU A 34 14.85 6.63 -1.09
C LEU A 34 15.34 8.08 -1.00
N ILE A 35 14.44 9.06 -1.10
CA ILE A 35 14.80 10.47 -0.96
C ILE A 35 15.36 10.75 0.44
N PHE A 36 14.75 10.19 1.49
CA PHE A 36 15.24 10.35 2.85
C PHE A 36 16.63 9.72 3.05
N GLY A 37 16.88 8.54 2.47
CA GLY A 37 18.20 7.91 2.48
C GLY A 37 19.25 8.75 1.76
N LEU A 38 18.90 9.33 0.61
CA LEU A 38 19.76 10.27 -0.11
C LEU A 38 20.03 11.55 0.71
N TYR A 39 19.03 12.06 1.44
CA TYR A 39 19.20 13.20 2.34
C TYR A 39 20.21 12.92 3.47
N ILE A 40 20.15 11.74 4.08
CA ILE A 40 21.09 11.33 5.14
C ILE A 40 22.50 11.14 4.58
N ALA A 41 22.62 10.52 3.41
CA ALA A 41 23.92 10.17 2.81
C ALA A 41 24.61 11.36 2.13
N SER A 42 23.84 12.37 1.67
CA SER A 42 24.38 13.51 0.94
C SER A 42 24.88 14.61 1.89
N PRO A 43 26.13 15.08 1.74
CA PRO A 43 26.60 16.29 2.42
C PRO A 43 25.95 17.56 1.84
N VAL A 44 25.38 17.48 0.63
CA VAL A 44 24.70 18.60 -0.03
C VAL A 44 23.22 18.56 0.31
N ARG A 45 22.76 19.49 1.16
CA ARG A 45 21.37 19.56 1.64
C ARG A 45 20.45 20.48 0.82
N ALA A 46 21.00 21.40 0.04
CA ALA A 46 20.23 22.38 -0.74
C ALA A 46 19.14 21.79 -1.66
N PRO A 47 19.36 20.66 -2.39
CA PRO A 47 18.31 20.05 -3.21
C PRO A 47 17.16 19.47 -2.37
N PHE A 48 17.46 19.03 -1.16
CA PHE A 48 16.49 18.43 -0.25
C PHE A 48 15.72 19.49 0.53
N GLU A 49 16.29 20.65 0.79
CA GLU A 49 15.57 21.82 1.32
C GLU A 49 14.50 22.34 0.34
N LEU A 50 14.64 22.06 -0.96
CA LEU A 50 13.59 22.32 -1.96
C LEU A 50 12.39 21.36 -1.82
N ILE A 51 12.64 20.12 -1.37
CA ILE A 51 11.63 19.05 -1.28
C ILE A 51 10.99 19.02 0.10
N PHE A 52 11.80 19.14 1.15
CA PHE A 52 11.37 19.10 2.55
C PHE A 52 11.29 20.49 3.18
N GLY A 53 11.70 21.56 2.50
CA GLY A 53 11.80 22.89 3.12
C GLY A 53 13.01 23.02 4.05
N SER A 54 13.27 24.25 4.46
CA SER A 54 14.39 24.61 5.35
C SER A 54 14.10 24.37 6.84
N SER A 55 12.85 24.06 7.19
CA SER A 55 12.40 23.90 8.56
C SER A 55 12.48 22.43 9.01
N PRO A 56 13.04 22.14 10.20
CA PRO A 56 13.03 20.79 10.76
C PRO A 56 11.61 20.23 10.98
N TYR A 57 10.60 21.10 11.14
CA TYR A 57 9.20 20.68 11.27
C TYR A 57 8.66 19.99 10.02
N ASN A 58 9.13 20.38 8.83
CA ASN A 58 8.68 19.80 7.58
C ASN A 58 9.27 18.39 7.34
N LEU A 59 10.49 18.15 7.84
CA LEU A 59 11.10 16.82 7.83
C LEU A 59 10.26 15.85 8.68
N TRP A 60 9.88 16.27 9.89
CA TRP A 60 8.99 15.51 10.76
C TRP A 60 7.60 15.30 10.17
N PHE A 61 7.06 16.28 9.45
CA PHE A 61 5.81 16.12 8.72
C PHE A 61 5.91 15.04 7.64
N SER A 62 6.98 15.04 6.84
CA SER A 62 7.23 13.98 5.84
C SER A 62 7.37 12.60 6.45
N ILE A 63 8.02 12.48 7.62
CA ILE A 63 8.08 11.23 8.39
C ILE A 63 6.66 10.80 8.82
N GLY A 64 5.84 11.74 9.31
CA GLY A 64 4.45 11.48 9.68
C GLY A 64 3.60 10.98 8.50
N VAL A 65 3.74 11.59 7.32
CA VAL A 65 3.09 11.16 6.08
C VAL A 65 3.55 9.75 5.69
N ALA A 66 4.85 9.45 5.82
CA ALA A 66 5.39 8.13 5.53
C ALA A 66 4.84 7.05 6.48
N LEU A 67 4.70 7.35 7.77
CA LEU A 67 4.07 6.43 8.73
C LEU A 67 2.60 6.18 8.39
N PHE A 68 1.86 7.22 8.00
CA PHE A 68 0.47 7.08 7.55
C PHE A 68 0.35 6.22 6.28
N LEU A 69 1.23 6.43 5.29
CA LEU A 69 1.27 5.61 4.07
C LEU A 69 1.60 4.16 4.36
N ALA A 70 2.48 3.88 5.34
CA ALA A 70 2.76 2.51 5.77
C ALA A 70 1.52 1.81 6.36
N LEU A 71 0.78 2.50 7.23
CA LEU A 71 -0.49 1.99 7.78
C LEU A 71 -1.54 1.76 6.68
N LEU A 72 -1.61 2.67 5.72
CA LEU A 72 -2.52 2.56 4.58
C LEU A 72 -2.15 1.38 3.68
N ALA A 73 -0.86 1.17 3.42
CA ALA A 73 -0.36 0.02 2.68
C ALA A 73 -0.67 -1.30 3.41
N GLN A 74 -0.41 -1.38 4.72
CA GLN A 74 -0.73 -2.56 5.52
C GLN A 74 -2.24 -2.86 5.49
N THR A 75 -3.08 -1.85 5.68
CA THR A 75 -4.54 -1.99 5.63
C THR A 75 -4.99 -2.46 4.24
N ALA A 76 -4.45 -1.86 3.19
CA ALA A 76 -4.77 -2.21 1.81
C ALA A 76 -4.36 -3.64 1.47
N TYR A 77 -3.20 -4.09 1.96
CA TYR A 77 -2.73 -5.48 1.81
C TYR A 77 -3.70 -6.47 2.45
N HIS A 78 -4.08 -6.25 3.72
CA HIS A 78 -5.03 -7.11 4.42
C HIS A 78 -6.40 -7.13 3.76
N ARG A 79 -6.90 -5.97 3.30
CA ARG A 79 -8.17 -5.89 2.58
C ARG A 79 -8.11 -6.60 1.23
N ALA A 80 -7.05 -6.40 0.45
CA ALA A 80 -6.88 -7.07 -0.84
C ALA A 80 -6.89 -8.60 -0.70
N HIS A 81 -6.08 -9.14 0.21
CA HIS A 81 -6.00 -10.58 0.45
C HIS A 81 -7.30 -11.13 1.05
N GLY A 82 -7.94 -10.39 1.96
CA GLY A 82 -9.23 -10.78 2.54
C GLY A 82 -10.35 -10.86 1.49
N TYR A 83 -10.46 -9.87 0.59
CA TYR A 83 -11.45 -9.92 -0.48
C TYR A 83 -11.14 -10.99 -1.53
N HIS A 84 -9.87 -11.27 -1.80
CA HIS A 84 -9.48 -12.37 -2.69
C HIS A 84 -9.87 -13.74 -2.11
N ALA A 85 -9.69 -13.93 -0.80
CA ALA A 85 -10.12 -15.16 -0.12
C ALA A 85 -11.64 -15.33 -0.14
N LEU A 86 -12.40 -14.26 0.10
CA LEU A 86 -13.86 -14.26 0.00
C LEU A 86 -14.34 -14.54 -1.42
N ALA A 87 -13.64 -14.02 -2.44
CA ALA A 87 -13.94 -14.33 -3.83
C ALA A 87 -13.75 -15.82 -4.14
N LYS A 88 -12.65 -16.44 -3.68
CA LYS A 88 -12.40 -17.88 -3.85
C LYS A 88 -13.47 -18.74 -3.18
N GLN A 89 -13.85 -18.40 -1.95
CA GLN A 89 -14.94 -19.09 -1.24
C GLN A 89 -16.28 -18.98 -1.99
N ALA A 90 -16.60 -17.79 -2.53
CA ALA A 90 -17.82 -17.57 -3.30
C ALA A 90 -17.81 -18.30 -4.66
N LEU A 91 -16.63 -18.64 -5.20
CA LEU A 91 -16.48 -19.44 -6.41
C LEU A 91 -16.54 -20.96 -6.16
N GLY A 92 -16.66 -21.39 -4.89
CA GLY A 92 -16.61 -22.80 -4.52
C GLY A 92 -15.23 -23.43 -4.64
N GLU A 93 -14.18 -22.63 -4.82
CA GLU A 93 -12.79 -23.09 -4.77
C GLU A 93 -12.42 -23.37 -3.32
N ALA A 94 -11.78 -24.52 -3.05
CA ALA A 94 -11.34 -24.87 -1.71
C ALA A 94 -10.48 -23.73 -1.12
N PRO A 95 -10.70 -23.30 0.13
CA PRO A 95 -9.93 -22.22 0.72
C PRO A 95 -8.45 -22.61 0.72
N ASP A 96 -7.62 -21.84 0.01
CA ASP A 96 -6.18 -22.05 0.04
C ASP A 96 -5.71 -22.04 1.50
N ALA A 97 -5.04 -23.13 1.88
CA ALA A 97 -4.52 -23.38 3.23
C ALA A 97 -3.46 -22.37 3.72
N THR A 98 -3.23 -21.28 2.97
CA THR A 98 -2.32 -20.19 3.30
C THR A 98 -2.91 -19.15 4.26
N LEU A 99 -4.22 -19.22 4.55
CA LEU A 99 -4.84 -18.52 5.69
C LEU A 99 -4.80 -19.37 6.97
N LYS A 100 -3.61 -19.83 7.36
CA LYS A 100 -3.33 -20.10 8.77
C LYS A 100 -2.56 -18.89 9.28
N VAL A 101 -3.30 -17.94 9.82
CA VAL A 101 -2.75 -16.92 10.73
C VAL A 101 -2.28 -17.63 12.00
#